data_AF-A0A0B8PQ70-F1
#
_entry.id   AF-A0A0B8PQ70-F1
#
_cell.length_a   1.000
_cell.length_b   1.000
_cell.length_c   1.000
_cell.angle_alpha   90.00
_cell.angle_beta   90.00
_cell.angle_gamma   90.00
#
_symmetry.space_group_name_H-M   'P 1'
#
loop_
_entity.id
_entity.type
_entity.pdbx_description
1 polymer ?
#
loop_
_entity_poly.entity_id
_entity_poly.type
_entity_poly.pdbx_seq_one_letter_code
_entity_poly.pdbx_strand_id
1 'polypeptide(L)' 'MRSIDLDTSSNSVELHIFLDRSSVEMFMNQGEQVITSRIYPSETSLGVKLFAENGSVELEELSIWSLEDIWK' A
#
# COMPACT_ATOMS: atom_id res chain seq x y z
N MET A 1 -10.30 12.13 -1.97
CA MET A 1 -8.90 11.72 -2.16
C MET A 1 -8.16 12.06 -0.88
N ARG A 2 -7.43 11.11 -0.27
CA ARG A 2 -6.53 11.40 0.85
C ARG A 2 -5.12 11.53 0.26
N SER A 3 -4.38 12.54 0.70
CA SER A 3 -2.99 12.79 0.34
C SER A 3 -2.21 13.14 1.59
N ILE A 4 -0.92 12.85 1.57
CA ILE A 4 0.01 13.21 2.64
C ILE A 4 1.28 13.73 1.99
N ASP A 5 1.92 14.68 2.65
CA ASP A 5 3.24 15.14 2.27
C ASP A 5 4.27 14.18 2.85
N LEU A 6 5.19 13.72 2.00
CA LEU A 6 6.27 12.80 2.34
C LEU A 6 7.60 13.45 1.97
N ASP A 7 8.64 13.28 2.78
CA ASP A 7 10.00 13.62 2.36
C ASP A 7 10.46 12.65 1.27
N THR A 8 10.87 13.20 0.13
CA THR A 8 11.37 12.46 -1.04
C THR A 8 12.83 12.77 -1.34
N SER A 9 13.55 13.38 -0.39
CA SER A 9 14.97 13.72 -0.52
C SER A 9 15.88 12.54 -0.87
N SER A 10 15.47 11.31 -0.52
CA SER A 10 16.14 10.04 -0.85
C SER A 10 15.88 9.52 -2.27
N ASN A 11 15.05 10.19 -3.09
CA ASN A 11 14.57 9.74 -4.41
C ASN A 11 13.90 8.35 -4.43
N SER A 12 13.58 7.80 -3.27
CA SER A 12 12.96 6.48 -3.08
C SER A 12 11.91 6.56 -1.98
N VAL A 13 10.87 5.74 -2.09
CA VAL A 13 9.80 5.65 -1.10
C VAL A 13 9.58 4.18 -0.77
N GLU A 14 9.66 3.85 0.52
CA GLU A 14 9.32 2.51 1.01
C GLU A 14 7.85 2.48 1.41
N LEU A 15 7.10 1.50 0.90
CA LEU A 15 5.69 1.29 1.23
C LEU A 15 5.50 -0.10 1.84
N HIS A 16 4.94 -0.13 3.05
CA HIS A 16 4.43 -1.36 3.67
C HIS A 16 2.91 -1.28 3.72
N ILE A 17 2.21 -2.21 3.05
CA ILE A 17 0.76 -2.16 2.88
C ILE A 17 0.12 -3.42 3.46
N PHE A 18 -0.82 -3.23 4.39
CA PHE A 18 -1.74 -4.26 4.86
C PHE A 18 -3.09 -4.09 4.17
N LEU A 19 -3.60 -5.18 3.62
CA LEU A 19 -4.90 -5.27 2.98
C LEU A 19 -5.72 -6.35 3.69
N ASP A 20 -6.86 -5.95 4.24
CA ASP A 20 -7.83 -6.85 4.87
C ASP A 20 -9.21 -6.69 4.20
N ARG A 21 -10.18 -7.54 4.57
CA ARG A 21 -11.53 -7.63 3.98
C ARG A 21 -12.22 -6.27 3.84
N SER A 22 -11.95 -5.33 4.74
CA SER A 22 -12.57 -4.01 4.72
C SER A 22 -11.63 -2.85 5.04
N SER A 23 -10.31 -3.06 5.07
CA SER A 23 -9.35 -1.98 5.35
C SER A 23 -8.10 -2.07 4.50
N VAL A 24 -7.48 -0.91 4.31
CA VAL A 24 -6.14 -0.73 3.77
C VAL A 24 -5.38 0.15 4.75
N GLU A 25 -4.20 -0.31 5.14
CA GLU A 25 -3.28 0.42 6.00
C GLU A 25 -1.92 0.48 5.30
N MET A 26 -1.41 1.69 5.10
CA MET A 26 -0.17 1.96 4.39
C MET A 26 0.77 2.71 5.32
N PHE A 27 1.97 2.18 5.49
CA PHE A 27 3.07 2.77 6.24
C PHE A 27 4.14 3.18 5.22
N MET A 28 4.52 4.46 5.23
CA MET A 28 5.56 5.01 4.37
C MET A 28 6.84 5.25 5.17
N ASN A 29 8.00 5.00 4.55
CA ASN A 29 9.32 5.29 5.12
C ASN A 29 9.44 4.80 6.58
N GLN A 30 9.20 3.51 6.81
CA GLN A 30 9.24 2.89 8.15
C GLN A 30 8.31 3.53 9.20
N GLY A 31 7.16 4.02 8.75
CA GLY A 31 6.12 4.56 9.63
C GLY A 31 6.26 6.04 9.96
N GLU A 32 7.12 6.78 9.25
CA GLU A 32 7.14 8.25 9.28
C GLU A 32 5.75 8.83 9.04
N GLN A 33 5.02 8.23 8.09
CA GLN A 33 3.64 8.56 7.76
C GLN A 33 2.79 7.31 7.64
N VAL A 34 1.52 7.41 8.05
CA VAL A 34 0.56 6.31 8.02
C VAL A 34 -0.77 6.77 7.44
N ILE A 35 -1.31 6.00 6.48
CA ILE A 35 -2.65 6.19 5.94
C ILE A 35 -3.47 4.93 6.20
N THR A 36 -4.59 5.11 6.90
CA THR A 36 -5.59 4.06 7.10
C THR A 36 -6.89 4.45 6.41
N SER A 37 -7.48 3.53 5.65
CA SER A 37 -8.79 3.71 5.04
C SER A 37 -9.63 2.45 5.11
N ARG A 38 -10.95 2.64 5.25
CA ARG A 38 -11.93 1.57 5.03
C ARG A 38 -12.18 1.41 3.52
N ILE A 39 -12.36 0.17 3.08
CA ILE A 39 -12.73 -0.20 1.71
C ILE A 39 -13.92 -1.17 1.73
N TYR A 40 -14.63 -1.25 0.61
CA TYR A 40 -15.75 -2.17 0.41
C TYR A 40 -15.60 -2.89 -0.94
N PRO A 41 -14.65 -3.83 -1.05
CA PRO A 41 -14.36 -4.53 -2.30
C PRO A 41 -15.54 -5.43 -2.71
N SER A 42 -15.74 -5.63 -4.01
CA SER A 42 -16.61 -6.70 -4.50
C SER A 42 -15.95 -8.06 -4.26
N GLU A 43 -16.74 -9.13 -4.20
CA GLU A 43 -16.23 -10.50 -4.03
C GLU A 43 -15.25 -10.93 -5.13
N THR A 44 -15.35 -10.31 -6.31
CA THR A 44 -14.48 -10.57 -7.46
C THR A 44 -13.19 -9.73 -7.45
N SER A 45 -13.04 -8.77 -6.53
CA SER A 45 -11.89 -7.88 -6.45
C SER A 45 -10.72 -8.52 -5.68
N LEU A 46 -10.12 -9.56 -6.28
CA LEU A 46 -9.12 -10.42 -5.62
C LEU A 46 -7.67 -10.14 -6.05
N GLY A 47 -7.44 -9.17 -6.94
CA GLY A 47 -6.12 -8.88 -7.50
C GLY A 47 -5.52 -7.57 -7.02
N VAL A 48 -4.19 -7.47 -7.13
CA VAL A 48 -3.42 -6.24 -6.93
C VAL A 48 -2.73 -5.88 -8.25
N LYS A 49 -2.70 -4.59 -8.57
CA LYS A 49 -2.02 -4.05 -9.76
C LYS A 49 -1.19 -2.85 -9.36
N LEU A 50 0.07 -2.83 -9.80
CA LEU A 50 0.93 -1.65 -9.78
C LEU A 50 0.85 -0.93 -11.12
N PHE A 51 0.82 0.39 -11.08
CA PHE A 51 0.79 1.24 -12.28
C PHE A 51 1.44 2.59 -11.98
N ALA A 52 1.96 3.24 -13.02
CA ALA A 52 2.44 4.61 -12.98
C ALA A 52 1.61 5.45 -13.96
N GLU A 53 1.22 6.64 -13.55
CA GLU A 53 0.55 7.62 -14.41
C GLU A 53 1.50 8.79 -14.67
N ASN A 54 1.48 9.33 -15.89
CA ASN A 54 2.27 10.50 -16.29
C ASN A 54 3.79 10.35 -16.13
N GLY A 55 4.32 9.13 -16.22
CA GLY A 55 5.76 8.87 -16.11
C GLY A 55 6.08 7.40 -15.94
N SER A 56 7.26 7.15 -15.40
CA SER A 56 7.77 5.81 -15.07
C SER A 56 8.30 5.81 -13.65
N VAL A 57 8.18 4.68 -12.99
CA VAL A 57 8.78 4.42 -11.67
C VAL A 57 9.62 3.16 -11.77
N GLU A 58 10.74 3.15 -11.07
CA GLU A 58 11.54 1.94 -10.89
C GLU A 58 11.06 1.24 -9.61
N LEU A 59 10.78 -0.06 -9.72
CA LEU A 59 10.41 -0.89 -8.58
C LEU A 59 11.67 -1.64 -8.13
N GLU A 60 12.32 -1.12 -7.09
CA GLU A 60 13.56 -1.69 -6.56
C GLU A 60 13.32 -3.07 -5.94
N GLU A 61 12.27 -3.21 -5.14
CA GLU A 61 11.89 -4.45 -4.48
C GLU A 61 10.37 -4.58 -4.35
N LEU A 62 9.85 -5.81 -4.45
CA LEU A 62 8.47 -6.14 -4.16
C LEU A 62 8.38 -7.50 -3.47
N SER A 63 7.83 -7.49 -2.26
CA SER A 63 7.46 -8.68 -1.52
C SER A 63 5.95 -8.68 -1.30
N ILE A 64 5.30 -9.82 -1.55
CA ILE A 64 3.86 -10.01 -1.34
C ILE A 64 3.68 -11.32 -0.58
N TRP A 65 2.91 -11.26 0.50
CA TRP A 65 2.57 -12.41 1.33
C TRP A 65 1.08 -12.43 1.64
N SER A 66 0.57 -13.61 1.99
CA SER A 66 -0.80 -13.75 2.48
C SER A 66 -0.84 -13.41 3.97
N LEU A 67 -1.81 -12.60 4.39
CA LEU A 67 -2.08 -12.41 5.82
C LEU A 67 -2.79 -13.65 6.37
N GLU A 68 -2.31 -14.16 7.49
CA GLU A 68 -2.97 -15.24 8.21
C GLU A 68 -4.18 -14.71 9.00
N ASP A 69 -5.21 -15.54 9.11
CA ASP A 69 -6.39 -15.23 9.92
C ASP A 69 -6.05 -15.44 11.40
N ILE A 70 -6.21 -14.40 12.22
CA ILE A 70 -5.89 -14.43 13.65
C ILE A 70 -6.94 -15.16 14.50
N TRP A 71 -8.12 -15.48 13.93
CA TRP A 71 -9.23 -16.11 14.64
C TRP A 71 -9.29 -17.63 14.45
N LYS A 72 -8.36 -18.20 13.68
CA LYS A 72 -8.23 -19.64 13.50
C LYS A 72 -7.29 -20.27 14.52
#